data_AF-A0A8E0R8G9-F1
#
_entry.id   AF-A0A8E0R8G9-F1
#
_cell.length_a   1.000
_cell.length_b   1.000
_cell.length_c   1.000
_cell.angle_alpha   90.00
_cell.angle_beta   90.00
_cell.angle_gamma   90.00
#
_symmetry.space_group_name_H-M   'P 1'
#
loop_
_entity.id
_entity.type
_entity.pdbx_description
1 polymer ?
#
loop_
_entity_poly.entity_id
_entity_poly.type
_entity_poly.pdbx_seq_one_letter_code
_entity_poly.pdbx_strand_id
1 'polypeptide(L)'
;MDMNLLKYRAFVATVEDGSFTRAAERLHYSQSGISRMIADLEREWNLTLLEKGTKAEIAALFERYHLQPNVHFTTWDDYAVMSMVESGLGISILPELILKRVPYRIAIRELDVPALRTIAFCLRDRKNASLAVKRFLEYLDFREEKTAQPCGKTREN
;
A
#
# COMPACT_ATOMS: atom_id res chain seq x y z
N MET A 1 29.95 14.47 17.07
CA MET A 1 28.73 14.63 16.24
C MET A 1 27.66 13.82 16.91
N ASP A 2 26.64 14.46 17.48
CA ASP A 2 25.65 13.78 18.32
C ASP A 2 24.89 12.72 17.53
N MET A 3 24.80 11.52 18.10
CA MET A 3 24.14 10.38 17.47
C MET A 3 22.67 10.66 17.15
N ASN A 4 22.02 11.60 17.85
CA ASN A 4 20.66 12.03 17.56
C ASN A 4 20.56 12.93 16.32
N LEU A 5 21.55 13.80 16.07
CA LEU A 5 21.55 14.64 14.87
C LEU A 5 21.66 13.81 13.59
N LEU A 6 22.40 12.71 13.64
CA LEU A 6 22.53 11.79 12.52
C LEU A 6 21.20 11.10 12.20
N LYS A 7 20.44 10.68 13.22
CA LYS A 7 19.12 10.07 13.00
C LYS A 7 18.14 11.06 12.36
N TYR A 8 18.13 12.33 12.79
CA TYR A 8 17.30 13.36 12.17
C TYR A 8 17.68 13.64 10.72
N ARG A 9 18.99 13.70 10.42
CA ARG A 9 19.47 13.83 9.03
C ARG A 9 19.07 12.65 8.16
N ALA A 10 19.15 11.43 8.70
CA ALA A 10 18.71 10.22 8.01
C ALA A 10 17.21 10.27 7.68
N PHE A 11 16.37 10.72 8.62
CA PHE A 11 14.94 10.94 8.39
C PHE A 11 14.69 12.00 7.31
N VAL A 12 15.25 13.20 7.46
CA VAL A 12 15.06 14.31 6.50
C VAL A 12 15.53 13.91 5.11
N ALA A 13 16.71 13.29 4.99
CA ALA A 13 17.22 12.82 3.71
C ALA A 13 16.30 11.78 3.05
N THR A 14 15.76 10.86 3.84
CA THR A 14 14.85 9.83 3.32
C THR A 14 13.52 10.44 2.85
N VAL A 15 13.04 11.50 3.50
CA VAL A 15 11.84 12.25 3.06
C VAL A 15 12.12 13.03 1.78
N GLU A 16 13.22 13.79 1.74
CA GLU A 16 13.61 14.61 0.57
C GLU A 16 13.89 13.75 -0.66
N ASP A 17 14.60 12.63 -0.47
CA ASP A 17 14.97 11.74 -1.56
C ASP A 17 13.85 10.73 -1.87
N GLY A 18 12.78 10.63 -1.08
CA GLY A 18 11.71 9.64 -1.23
C GLY A 18 12.18 8.18 -1.29
N SER A 19 13.40 7.88 -0.85
CA SER A 19 14.03 6.57 -0.99
C SER A 19 15.14 6.36 0.05
N PHE A 20 15.04 5.25 0.79
CA PHE A 20 16.07 4.84 1.75
C PHE A 20 17.43 4.57 1.09
N THR A 21 17.43 4.07 -0.14
CA THR A 21 18.67 3.76 -0.88
C THR A 21 19.36 5.05 -1.32
N ARG A 22 18.61 6.00 -1.91
CA ARG A 22 19.16 7.30 -2.31
C ARG A 22 19.68 8.10 -1.11
N ALA A 23 18.93 8.10 0.00
CA ALA A 23 19.36 8.75 1.23
C ALA A 23 20.62 8.12 1.82
N ALA A 24 20.79 6.81 1.70
CA ALA A 24 21.99 6.11 2.14
C ALA A 24 23.21 6.46 1.29
N GLU A 25 23.07 6.50 -0.04
CA GLU A 25 24.12 6.96 -0.94
C GLU A 25 24.51 8.42 -0.66
N ARG A 26 23.52 9.30 -0.49
CA ARG A 26 23.70 10.74 -0.21
C ARG A 26 24.43 11.00 1.11
N LEU A 27 24.17 10.17 2.12
CA LEU A 27 24.77 10.31 3.45
C LEU A 27 26.02 9.42 3.63
N HIS A 28 26.45 8.67 2.62
CA HIS A 28 27.55 7.71 2.68
C HIS A 28 27.37 6.63 3.77
N TYR A 29 26.15 6.12 3.91
CA TYR A 29 25.79 5.00 4.78
C TYR A 29 25.26 3.81 3.99
N SER A 30 25.11 2.66 4.65
CA SER A 30 24.31 1.57 4.09
C SER A 30 22.82 1.87 4.23
N GLN A 31 22.01 1.35 3.30
CA GLN A 31 20.55 1.42 3.36
C GLN A 31 20.01 0.84 4.68
N SER A 32 20.59 -0.28 5.14
CA SER A 32 20.26 -0.89 6.44
C SER A 32 20.62 0.00 7.63
N GLY A 33 21.71 0.77 7.54
CA GLY A 33 22.12 1.75 8.55
C GLY A 33 21.14 2.91 8.68
N ILE A 34 20.75 3.52 7.55
CA ILE A 34 19.71 4.56 7.50
C ILE A 34 18.38 4.04 8.06
N SER A 35 17.98 2.84 7.64
CA SER A 35 16.75 2.21 8.14
C SER A 35 16.78 1.96 9.65
N ARG A 36 17.93 1.60 10.23
CA ARG A 36 18.07 1.39 11.68
C ARG A 36 17.95 2.71 12.43
N MET A 37 18.58 3.78 11.94
CA MET A 37 18.53 5.11 12.56
C MET A 37 17.10 5.66 12.63
N ILE A 38 16.31 5.47 11.57
CA ILE A 38 14.91 5.85 11.54
C ILE A 38 14.08 4.98 12.50
N ALA A 39 14.29 3.66 12.49
CA ALA A 39 13.58 2.75 13.42
C ALA A 39 13.91 3.02 14.91
N ASP A 40 15.11 3.54 15.19
CA ASP A 40 15.49 3.97 16.53
C ASP A 40 14.76 5.28 16.92
N LEU A 41 14.61 6.23 16.00
CA LEU A 41 13.77 7.43 16.22
C LEU A 41 12.31 7.07 16.46
N GLU A 42 11.76 6.15 15.68
CA GLU A 42 10.38 5.71 15.83
C GLU A 42 10.12 5.11 17.22
N ARG A 43 11.08 4.33 17.73
CA ARG A 43 11.03 3.78 19.10
C ARG A 43 11.17 4.85 20.17
N GLU A 44 12.08 5.80 20.00
CA GLU A 44 12.28 6.89 20.97
C GLU A 44 11.06 7.79 21.09
N TRP A 45 10.38 8.04 19.96
CA TRP A 45 9.24 8.95 19.90
C TRP A 45 7.90 8.23 20.04
N ASN A 46 7.91 6.90 20.08
CA ASN A 46 6.70 6.07 20.08
C ASN A 46 5.74 6.44 18.93
N LEU A 47 6.32 6.73 17.76
CA LEU A 47 5.63 7.21 16.56
C LEU A 47 6.25 6.53 15.34
N THR A 48 5.42 6.18 14.35
CA THR A 48 5.93 5.65 13.08
C THR A 48 6.20 6.81 12.13
N LEU A 49 7.43 6.94 11.64
CA LEU A 49 7.93 8.09 10.89
C LEU A 49 8.00 7.81 9.39
N LEU A 50 8.53 6.64 9.01
CA LEU A 50 8.71 6.24 7.62
C LEU A 50 8.37 4.76 7.47
N GLU A 51 7.14 4.51 7.05
CA GLU A 51 6.68 3.14 6.85
C GLU A 51 7.25 2.56 5.55
N LYS A 52 7.94 1.42 5.67
CA LYS A 52 8.45 0.65 4.52
C LYS A 52 7.30 0.05 3.73
N GLY A 53 6.93 0.73 2.64
CA GLY A 53 5.92 0.35 1.65
C GLY A 53 5.99 -1.11 1.18
N THR A 54 5.44 -2.07 1.92
CA THR A 54 4.96 -3.35 1.41
C THR A 54 3.70 -3.12 0.56
N LYS A 55 3.85 -2.45 -0.58
CA LYS A 55 2.98 -2.70 -1.74
C LYS A 55 3.71 -3.62 -2.70
N ALA A 56 4.15 -4.77 -2.17
CA ALA A 56 4.84 -5.81 -2.93
C ALA A 56 4.02 -6.26 -4.15
N GLU A 57 2.69 -6.24 -4.07
CA GLU A 57 1.81 -6.62 -5.17
C GLU A 57 1.97 -5.71 -6.40
N ILE A 58 1.90 -4.39 -6.20
CA ILE A 58 2.01 -3.41 -7.30
C ILE A 58 3.47 -3.25 -7.75
N ALA A 59 4.43 -3.31 -6.82
CA ALA A 59 5.85 -3.30 -7.16
C ALA A 59 6.22 -4.51 -8.04
N ALA A 60 5.80 -5.72 -7.66
CA ALA A 60 6.01 -6.94 -8.45
C ALA A 60 5.30 -6.88 -9.81
N LEU A 61 4.16 -6.19 -9.91
CA LEU A 61 3.51 -5.93 -11.19
C LEU A 61 4.41 -5.09 -12.10
N PHE A 62 4.94 -3.97 -11.61
CA PHE A 62 5.84 -3.12 -12.38
C PHE A 62 7.14 -3.84 -12.77
N GLU A 63 7.74 -4.58 -11.84
CA GLU A 63 8.95 -5.38 -12.11
C GLU A 63 8.73 -6.41 -13.23
N ARG A 64 7.63 -7.16 -13.16
CA ARG A 64 7.26 -8.17 -14.17
C ARG A 64 7.08 -7.58 -15.58
N TYR A 65 6.64 -6.34 -15.67
CA TYR A 65 6.49 -5.62 -16.94
C TYR A 65 7.67 -4.69 -17.26
N HIS A 66 8.75 -4.74 -16.46
CA HIS A 66 9.94 -3.90 -16.61
C HIS A 66 9.63 -2.40 -16.66
N LEU A 67 8.62 -1.96 -15.91
CA LEU A 67 8.22 -0.56 -15.79
C LEU A 67 8.85 0.07 -14.56
N GLN A 68 9.33 1.31 -14.70
CA GLN A 68 9.81 2.13 -13.58
C GLN A 68 8.89 3.33 -13.39
N PRO A 69 7.97 3.29 -12.40
CA PRO A 69 7.11 4.43 -12.12
C PRO A 69 7.92 5.56 -11.46
N ASN A 70 7.61 6.80 -11.81
CA ASN A 70 8.10 7.96 -11.06
C ASN A 70 7.21 8.17 -9.83
N VAL A 71 7.62 7.64 -8.68
CA VAL A 71 6.85 7.73 -7.44
C VAL A 71 7.11 9.07 -6.76
N HIS A 72 6.11 9.95 -6.77
CA HIS A 72 6.17 11.27 -6.12
C HIS A 72 5.84 11.22 -4.62
N PHE A 73 4.85 10.39 -4.26
CA PHE A 73 4.34 10.29 -2.89
C PHE A 73 4.02 8.84 -2.55
N THR A 74 4.16 8.47 -1.27
CA THR A 74 3.82 7.15 -0.74
C THR A 74 2.95 7.28 0.49
N THR A 75 1.81 6.60 0.51
CA THR A 75 0.89 6.52 1.66
C THR A 75 0.21 5.15 1.72
N TRP A 76 -0.30 4.82 2.90
CA TRP A 76 -0.91 3.54 3.24
C TRP A 76 -2.42 3.61 3.43
N ASP A 77 -2.95 4.82 3.56
CA ASP A 77 -4.37 5.05 3.63
C ASP A 77 -4.94 5.24 2.23
N ASP A 78 -5.84 4.35 1.82
CA ASP A 78 -6.43 4.39 0.48
C ASP A 78 -7.29 5.64 0.25
N TYR A 79 -7.93 6.20 1.28
CA TYR A 79 -8.70 7.44 1.14
C TYR A 79 -7.78 8.65 1.01
N ALA A 80 -6.64 8.67 1.69
CA ALA A 80 -5.60 9.67 1.48
C ALA A 80 -5.03 9.59 0.05
N VAL A 81 -4.79 8.38 -0.48
CA VAL A 81 -4.43 8.21 -1.90
C VAL A 81 -5.48 8.86 -2.80
N MET A 82 -6.76 8.54 -2.61
CA MET A 82 -7.83 9.08 -3.44
C MET A 82 -7.94 10.60 -3.36
N SER A 83 -7.81 11.18 -2.16
CA SER A 83 -7.82 12.63 -1.94
C SER A 83 -6.64 13.33 -2.64
N MET A 84 -5.45 12.72 -2.62
CA MET A 84 -4.30 13.23 -3.36
C MET A 84 -4.53 13.18 -4.88
N VAL A 85 -5.14 12.10 -5.39
CA VAL A 85 -5.52 11.98 -6.81
C VAL A 85 -6.56 13.03 -7.19
N GLU A 86 -7.60 13.25 -6.37
CA GLU A 86 -8.60 14.30 -6.58
C GLU A 86 -7.96 15.69 -6.61
N SER A 87 -6.94 15.92 -5.78
CA SER A 87 -6.17 17.17 -5.73
C SER A 87 -5.17 17.32 -6.89
N GLY A 88 -5.09 16.36 -7.82
CA GLY A 88 -4.23 16.41 -8.99
C GLY A 88 -2.76 16.08 -8.73
N LEU A 89 -2.43 15.47 -7.58
CA LEU A 89 -1.05 15.12 -7.22
C LEU A 89 -0.51 13.86 -7.94
N GLY A 90 -1.33 13.19 -8.74
CA GLY A 90 -0.91 12.07 -9.58
C GLY A 90 -2.02 11.04 -9.80
N ILE A 91 -1.60 9.80 -10.04
CA ILE A 91 -2.47 8.63 -10.22
C ILE A 91 -2.06 7.52 -9.25
N SER A 92 -2.95 6.56 -9.01
CA SER A 92 -2.64 5.39 -8.19
C SER A 92 -3.39 4.15 -8.67
N ILE A 93 -2.89 2.98 -8.27
CA ILE A 93 -3.52 1.68 -8.50
C ILE A 93 -4.03 1.17 -7.15
N LEU A 94 -5.33 0.88 -7.08
CA LEU A 94 -6.02 0.44 -5.86
C LEU A 94 -6.82 -0.84 -6.13
N PRO A 95 -6.99 -1.71 -5.12
CA PRO A 95 -7.85 -2.88 -5.26
C PRO A 95 -9.30 -2.50 -5.57
N GLU A 96 -9.95 -3.25 -6.46
CA GLU A 96 -11.35 -3.01 -6.87
C GLU A 96 -12.31 -2.90 -5.68
N LEU A 97 -12.11 -3.69 -4.63
CA LEU A 97 -12.96 -3.68 -3.43
C LEU A 97 -13.01 -2.31 -2.75
N ILE A 98 -11.91 -1.57 -2.76
CA ILE A 98 -11.84 -0.22 -2.18
C ILE A 98 -12.47 0.80 -3.15
N LEU A 99 -12.30 0.61 -4.45
CA LEU A 99 -12.93 1.42 -5.50
C LEU A 99 -14.46 1.25 -5.58
N LYS A 100 -15.06 0.32 -4.83
CA LYS A 100 -16.53 0.26 -4.65
C LYS A 100 -17.07 1.38 -3.74
N ARG A 101 -16.21 2.08 -3.01
CA ARG A 101 -16.56 3.17 -2.11
C ARG A 101 -15.66 4.38 -2.38
N VAL A 102 -16.12 5.24 -3.29
CA VAL A 102 -15.34 6.41 -3.72
C VAL A 102 -16.06 7.68 -3.27
N PRO A 103 -15.65 8.29 -2.15
CA PRO A 103 -16.25 9.54 -1.67
C PRO A 103 -15.67 10.79 -2.37
N TYR A 104 -14.75 10.61 -3.32
CA TYR A 104 -14.02 11.67 -4.02
C TYR A 104 -14.35 11.70 -5.52
N ARG A 105 -14.15 12.84 -6.17
CA ARG A 105 -14.36 13.04 -7.61
C ARG A 105 -13.13 12.60 -8.41
N ILE A 106 -12.94 11.29 -8.51
CA ILE A 106 -11.86 10.68 -9.29
C ILE A 106 -12.40 9.80 -10.42
N ALA A 107 -11.67 9.74 -11.53
CA ALA A 107 -11.96 8.80 -12.60
C ALA A 107 -11.33 7.43 -12.29
N ILE A 108 -12.09 6.36 -12.50
CA ILE A 108 -11.60 4.99 -12.40
C ILE A 108 -11.40 4.43 -13.82
N ARG A 109 -10.26 3.78 -14.03
CA ARG A 109 -9.91 3.09 -15.27
C ARG A 109 -9.39 1.70 -14.94
N GLU A 110 -9.83 0.72 -15.70
CA GLU A 110 -9.28 -0.63 -15.65
C GLU A 110 -7.86 -0.62 -16.25
N LEU A 111 -7.02 -1.53 -15.79
CA LEU A 111 -5.69 -1.75 -16.36
C LEU A 111 -5.86 -2.56 -17.65
N ASP A 112 -5.10 -2.21 -18.70
CA ASP A 112 -5.08 -2.98 -19.96
C ASP A 112 -4.68 -4.44 -19.74
N VAL A 113 -3.83 -4.66 -18.73
CA VAL A 113 -3.41 -5.99 -18.30
C VAL A 113 -4.04 -6.32 -16.96
N PRO A 114 -4.89 -7.37 -16.86
CA PRO A 114 -5.51 -7.77 -15.62
C PRO A 114 -4.49 -8.09 -14.51
N ALA A 115 -4.59 -7.40 -13.39
CA ALA A 115 -3.79 -7.63 -12.19
C ALA A 115 -4.68 -8.19 -11.06
N LEU A 116 -4.85 -9.52 -11.06
CA LEU A 116 -5.68 -10.22 -10.08
C LEU A 116 -4.86 -10.69 -8.89
N ARG A 117 -5.47 -10.66 -7.71
CA ARG A 117 -4.94 -11.27 -6.48
C ARG A 117 -5.98 -12.18 -5.86
N THR A 118 -5.52 -13.30 -5.31
CA THR A 118 -6.39 -14.25 -4.61
C THR A 118 -6.54 -13.82 -3.16
N ILE A 119 -7.77 -13.58 -2.72
CA ILE A 119 -8.11 -13.40 -1.30
C ILE A 119 -8.63 -14.75 -0.81
N ALA A 120 -8.02 -15.30 0.25
CA ALA A 120 -8.36 -16.61 0.77
C ALA A 120 -8.65 -16.56 2.27
N PHE A 121 -9.57 -17.42 2.71
CA PHE A 121 -9.82 -17.67 4.12
C PHE A 121 -9.02 -18.89 4.58
N CYS A 122 -8.07 -18.70 5.50
CA CYS A 122 -7.16 -19.75 5.95
C CYS A 122 -7.54 -20.29 7.32
N LEU A 123 -7.58 -21.61 7.45
CA LEU A 123 -7.85 -22.32 8.70
C LEU A 123 -6.76 -23.36 8.95
N ARG A 124 -6.38 -23.55 10.22
CA ARG A 124 -5.48 -24.64 10.61
C ARG A 124 -6.11 -26.01 10.36
N ASP A 125 -7.36 -26.17 10.78
CA ASP A 125 -8.16 -27.38 10.54
C ASP A 125 -9.65 -27.02 10.52
N ARG A 126 -10.33 -27.39 9.43
CA ARG A 126 -11.77 -27.18 9.26
C ARG A 126 -12.60 -28.06 10.18
N LYS A 127 -12.15 -29.28 10.49
CA LYS A 127 -12.90 -30.22 11.34
C LYS A 127 -12.93 -29.75 12.79
N ASN A 128 -11.79 -29.30 13.29
CA ASN A 128 -11.64 -28.78 14.66
C ASN A 128 -11.99 -27.29 14.81
N ALA A 129 -12.42 -26.61 13.74
CA ALA A 129 -12.88 -25.22 13.83
C ALA A 129 -14.07 -25.08 14.79
N SER A 130 -14.13 -23.95 15.49
CA SER A 130 -15.25 -23.63 16.38
C SER A 130 -16.57 -23.58 15.61
N LEU A 131 -17.68 -23.77 16.33
CA LEU A 131 -19.01 -23.68 15.70
C LEU A 131 -19.24 -22.31 15.05
N ALA A 132 -18.77 -21.23 15.67
CA ALA A 132 -18.85 -19.89 15.10
C ALA A 132 -18.11 -19.76 13.76
N VAL A 133 -16.89 -20.31 13.66
CA VAL A 133 -16.12 -20.31 12.40
C VAL A 133 -16.82 -21.15 11.33
N LYS A 134 -17.36 -22.32 11.69
CA LYS A 134 -18.11 -23.17 10.75
C LYS A 134 -19.35 -22.45 10.20
N ARG A 135 -20.11 -21.78 11.07
CA ARG A 135 -21.26 -20.95 10.65
C ARG A 135 -20.84 -19.75 9.81
N PHE A 136 -19.70 -19.14 10.11
CA PHE A 136 -19.17 -18.05 9.30
C PHE A 136 -18.77 -18.52 7.90
N LEU A 137 -18.16 -19.70 7.76
CA LEU A 137 -17.86 -20.30 6.45
C LEU A 137 -19.13 -20.52 5.62
N GLU A 138 -20.18 -21.09 6.21
CA GLU A 138 -21.49 -21.26 5.55
C GLU A 138 -22.06 -19.92 5.05
N TYR A 139 -21.81 -18.82 5.77
CA TYR A 139 -22.24 -17.49 5.38
C TYR A 139 -21.41 -16.88 4.24
N LEU A 140 -20.14 -17.25 4.09
CA LEU A 140 -19.29 -16.73 3.02
C LEU A 140 -19.75 -17.22 1.65
N ASP A 141 -20.09 -18.51 1.52
CA ASP A 141 -20.56 -19.12 0.27
C ASP A 141 -21.82 -18.39 -0.27
N PHE A 142 -22.70 -17.96 0.62
CA PHE A 142 -23.90 -17.17 0.28
C PHE A 142 -23.59 -15.79 -0.31
N ARG A 143 -22.43 -15.19 0.00
CA ARG A 143 -22.09 -13.85 -0.50
C ARG A 143 -21.44 -13.86 -1.88
N GLU A 144 -20.70 -14.91 -2.25
CA GLU A 144 -20.03 -14.95 -3.56
C GLU A 144 -21.02 -14.86 -4.73
N GLU A 145 -22.21 -15.47 -4.59
CA GLU A 145 -23.27 -15.47 -5.62
C GLU A 145 -23.84 -14.08 -5.96
N LYS A 146 -23.73 -13.08 -5.08
CA LYS A 146 -24.31 -11.73 -5.30
C LYS A 146 -23.32 -10.69 -5.83
N THR A 147 -22.01 -10.98 -5.84
CA THR A 147 -20.97 -9.98 -6.15
C THR A 147 -20.53 -9.92 -7.61
N ALA A 148 -21.06 -10.79 -8.49
CA ALA A 148 -20.66 -10.89 -9.90
C ALA A 148 -21.33 -9.86 -10.84
N GLN A 149 -21.52 -8.61 -10.40
CA GLN A 149 -21.86 -7.51 -11.30
C GLN A 149 -20.61 -6.68 -11.60
N PRO A 150 -20.06 -6.71 -12.83
CA PRO A 150 -18.90 -5.93 -13.21
C PRO A 150 -19.22 -4.42 -13.20
N CYS A 151 -18.28 -3.63 -12.69
CA CYS A 151 -18.36 -2.18 -12.64
C CYS A 151 -18.10 -1.60 -14.05
N GLY A 152 -19.13 -1.59 -14.89
CA GLY A 152 -19.03 -1.05 -16.24
C GLY A 152 -20.29 -0.29 -16.63
N LYS A 153 -20.48 0.92 -16.10
CA LYS A 153 -21.25 1.99 -16.76
C LYS A 153 -20.66 3.36 -16.43
N THR A 154 -19.86 3.87 -17.36
CA THR A 154 -19.50 5.27 -17.49
C THR A 154 -20.78 6.11 -17.39
N ARG A 155 -20.91 6.95 -16.36
CA ARG A 155 -21.85 8.07 -16.38
C ARG A 155 -21.13 9.23 -17.07
N GLU A 156 -21.30 9.31 -18.39
CA GLU A 156 -21.13 10.58 -19.10
C GLU A 156 -22.33 11.47 -18.75
N ASN A 157 -22.05 12.64 -18.22
CA ASN A 157 -22.89 13.84 -18.26
C ASN A 157 -21.96 15.03 -18.47
#